data_AF-A0A2N2LU16-F1
#
_entry.id   AF-A0A2N2LU16-F1
#
_cell.length_a   1.000
_cell.length_b   1.000
_cell.length_c   1.000
_cell.angle_alpha   90.00
_cell.angle_beta   90.00
_cell.angle_gamma   90.00
#
_symmetry.space_group_name_H-M   'P 1'
#
loop_
_entity.id
_entity.type
_entity.pdbx_description
1 polymer ?
#
loop_
_entity_poly.entity_id
_entity_poly.type
_entity_poly.pdbx_seq_one_letter_code
_entity_poly.pdbx_strand_id
1 'polypeptide(L)'
;MTEQISLVEIVDRINEIEQQGELLTVDQKVKTKLALKRFFLGVPNYLGFYIPEYDLEKGGQLFTGERLHTRMGIHTVLSLEVCRAILSLTGFQDDLKPMMDEIDDRLKYECYVKDYCVLGECAYAALAFWRYLLVSDWPDREVRVLNYVRTLRQNRDGSGGWKHFPFYFTLFVLQETQLPEAREELAYALPACQTHLPNLVIREPFRTRRKMILNYCVSLLPKARVDAWSLGI
;
A
#
# COMPACT_ATOMS: atom_id res chain seq x y z
N MET A 1 -31.61 -6.89 10.08
CA MET A 1 -30.56 -5.96 9.66
C MET A 1 -29.42 -6.79 9.09
N THR A 2 -29.22 -6.79 7.78
CA THR A 2 -28.03 -7.39 7.17
C THR A 2 -26.80 -6.65 7.69
N GLU A 3 -25.87 -7.38 8.30
CA GLU A 3 -24.57 -6.86 8.73
C GLU A 3 -23.89 -6.17 7.53
N GLN A 4 -23.67 -4.86 7.63
CA GLN A 4 -22.98 -4.12 6.58
C GLN A 4 -21.50 -4.49 6.63
N ILE A 5 -21.03 -5.22 5.61
CA ILE A 5 -19.64 -5.63 5.51
C ILE A 5 -18.84 -4.47 4.92
N SER A 6 -17.89 -3.92 5.69
CA SER A 6 -16.93 -2.92 5.22
C SER A 6 -15.82 -3.59 4.40
N LEU A 7 -15.60 -3.09 3.18
CA LEU A 7 -14.51 -3.55 2.31
C LEU A 7 -13.16 -3.07 2.83
N VAL A 8 -13.12 -1.84 3.37
CA VAL A 8 -11.92 -1.27 4.01
C VAL A 8 -11.48 -2.13 5.19
N GLU A 9 -12.41 -2.53 6.07
CA GLU A 9 -12.08 -3.34 7.25
C GLU A 9 -11.56 -4.74 6.88
N ILE A 10 -12.09 -5.36 5.82
CA ILE A 10 -11.56 -6.64 5.32
C ILE A 10 -10.11 -6.46 4.82
N VAL A 11 -9.86 -5.47 3.97
CA VAL A 11 -8.54 -5.19 3.41
C VAL A 11 -7.54 -4.84 4.50
N ASP A 12 -7.93 -4.00 5.46
CA ASP A 12 -7.10 -3.66 6.62
C ASP A 12 -6.75 -4.89 7.43
N ARG A 13 -7.71 -5.80 7.67
CA ARG A 13 -7.45 -7.02 8.42
C ARG A 13 -6.44 -7.93 7.70
N ILE A 14 -6.50 -8.01 6.38
CA ILE A 14 -5.53 -8.76 5.57
C ILE A 14 -4.14 -8.12 5.68
N ASN A 15 -4.05 -6.80 5.53
CA ASN A 15 -2.80 -6.05 5.69
C ASN A 15 -2.20 -6.24 7.11
N GLU A 16 -3.02 -6.29 8.17
CA GLU A 16 -2.54 -6.56 9.54
C GLU A 16 -1.91 -7.95 9.66
N ILE A 17 -2.61 -8.98 9.16
CA ILE A 17 -2.15 -10.37 9.19
C ILE A 17 -0.81 -10.49 8.45
N GLU A 18 -0.72 -9.91 7.25
CA GLU A 18 0.52 -9.91 6.46
C GLU A 18 1.66 -9.16 7.17
N GLN A 19 1.38 -7.97 7.74
CA GLN A 19 2.37 -7.19 8.48
C GLN A 19 2.87 -7.91 9.73
N GLN A 20 2.02 -8.71 10.38
CA GLN A 20 2.38 -9.51 11.56
C GLN A 20 3.09 -10.82 11.19
N GLY A 21 3.19 -11.15 9.89
CA GLY A 21 3.71 -12.45 9.42
C GLY A 21 2.81 -13.62 9.79
N GLU A 22 1.53 -13.36 10.09
CA GLU A 22 0.55 -14.39 10.40
C GLU A 22 0.10 -15.11 9.12
N LEU A 23 -0.26 -16.39 9.25
CA LEU A 23 -0.73 -17.20 8.14
C LEU A 23 -2.22 -17.52 8.31
N LEU A 24 -3.01 -17.18 7.29
CA LEU A 24 -4.38 -17.68 7.19
C LEU A 24 -4.40 -19.15 6.80
N THR A 25 -5.31 -19.91 7.41
CA THR A 25 -5.64 -21.27 6.98
C THR A 25 -6.21 -21.27 5.56
N VAL A 26 -6.17 -22.42 4.89
CA VAL A 26 -6.72 -22.58 3.53
C VAL A 26 -8.21 -22.20 3.48
N ASP A 27 -8.99 -22.62 4.46
CA ASP A 27 -10.42 -22.29 4.56
C ASP A 27 -10.66 -20.78 4.72
N GLN A 28 -9.88 -20.11 5.57
CA GLN A 28 -9.96 -18.66 5.73
C GLN A 28 -9.59 -17.94 4.43
N LYS A 29 -8.53 -18.37 3.73
CA LYS A 29 -8.14 -17.80 2.43
C LYS A 29 -9.27 -17.91 1.40
N VAL A 30 -9.90 -19.08 1.29
CA VAL A 30 -11.03 -19.32 0.37
C VAL A 30 -12.23 -18.45 0.74
N LYS A 31 -12.61 -18.38 2.01
CA LYS A 31 -13.73 -17.55 2.48
C LYS A 31 -13.50 -16.07 2.23
N THR A 32 -12.32 -15.56 2.57
CA THR A 32 -11.95 -14.16 2.36
C THR A 32 -11.91 -13.82 0.88
N LYS A 33 -11.35 -14.68 0.04
CA LYS A 33 -11.38 -14.54 -1.43
C LYS A 33 -12.81 -14.40 -1.95
N LEU A 34 -13.69 -15.32 -1.57
CA LEU A 34 -15.09 -15.31 -2.01
C LEU A 34 -15.84 -14.08 -1.49
N ALA A 35 -15.51 -13.60 -0.29
CA ALA A 35 -16.07 -12.37 0.24
C ALA A 35 -15.64 -11.14 -0.60
N LEU A 36 -14.34 -11.01 -0.92
CA LEU A 36 -13.81 -9.92 -1.74
C LEU A 36 -14.36 -9.95 -3.18
N LYS A 37 -14.46 -11.13 -3.80
CA LYS A 37 -15.01 -11.30 -5.16
C LYS A 37 -16.43 -10.75 -5.29
N ARG A 38 -17.25 -10.80 -4.24
CA ARG A 38 -18.64 -10.30 -4.26
C ARG A 38 -18.73 -8.79 -4.51
N PHE A 39 -17.65 -8.04 -4.26
CA PHE A 39 -17.60 -6.61 -4.53
C PHE A 39 -17.26 -6.32 -6.00
N PHE A 40 -16.77 -7.29 -6.78
CA PHE A 40 -16.50 -7.08 -8.19
C PHE A 40 -17.80 -7.17 -9.00
N LEU A 41 -18.19 -6.07 -9.64
CA LEU A 41 -19.37 -5.95 -10.48
C LEU A 41 -19.07 -6.03 -11.98
N GLY A 42 -17.79 -5.96 -12.39
CA GLY A 42 -17.39 -5.94 -13.80
C GLY A 42 -17.79 -4.67 -14.56
N VAL A 43 -18.38 -3.68 -13.91
CA VAL A 43 -18.75 -2.41 -14.56
C VAL A 43 -17.51 -1.58 -14.92
N PRO A 44 -17.53 -0.77 -16.00
CA PRO A 44 -16.35 -0.03 -16.47
C PRO A 44 -15.89 1.11 -15.56
N ASN A 45 -16.66 1.46 -14.53
CA ASN A 45 -16.31 2.54 -13.61
C ASN A 45 -15.14 2.11 -12.71
N TYR A 46 -14.08 2.92 -12.70
CA TYR A 46 -12.85 2.63 -11.95
C TYR A 46 -12.32 1.23 -12.32
N LEU A 47 -12.02 0.39 -11.33
CA LEU A 47 -11.57 -0.99 -11.55
C LEU A 47 -12.70 -2.04 -11.40
N GLY A 48 -13.96 -1.61 -11.47
CA GLY A 48 -15.11 -2.52 -11.46
C GLY A 48 -15.55 -3.04 -10.10
N PHE A 49 -14.99 -2.52 -9.01
CA PHE A 49 -15.44 -2.83 -7.64
C PHE A 49 -16.50 -1.85 -7.14
N TYR A 50 -17.53 -2.42 -6.51
CA TYR A 50 -18.46 -1.70 -5.65
C TYR A 50 -17.79 -1.39 -4.31
N ILE A 51 -17.89 -0.13 -3.88
CA ILE A 51 -17.50 0.30 -2.55
C ILE A 51 -18.76 0.62 -1.77
N PRO A 52 -18.99 -0.01 -0.59
CA PRO A 52 -20.11 0.34 0.28
C PRO A 52 -20.17 1.83 0.58
N GLU A 53 -21.37 2.42 0.59
CA GLU A 53 -21.53 3.86 0.88
C GLU A 53 -20.97 4.22 2.26
N TYR A 54 -21.11 3.32 3.24
CA TYR A 54 -20.51 3.50 4.56
C TYR A 54 -18.98 3.67 4.53
N ASP A 55 -18.27 2.98 3.63
CA ASP A 55 -16.83 3.16 3.46
C ASP A 55 -16.50 4.49 2.78
N LEU A 56 -17.36 4.97 1.87
CA LEU A 56 -17.24 6.28 1.24
C LEU A 56 -17.51 7.42 2.24
N GLU A 57 -18.54 7.31 3.06
CA GLU A 57 -18.95 8.30 4.07
C GLU A 57 -17.91 8.49 5.17
N LYS A 58 -17.21 7.42 5.56
CA LYS A 58 -16.09 7.50 6.52
C LYS A 58 -14.89 8.30 6.02
N GLY A 59 -14.82 8.57 4.71
CA GLY A 59 -13.67 9.16 4.04
C GLY A 59 -12.51 8.18 4.05
N GLY A 60 -12.31 7.46 2.95
CA GLY A 60 -11.36 6.36 2.86
C GLY A 60 -9.97 6.71 3.38
N GLN A 61 -9.33 5.76 4.05
CA GLN A 61 -8.02 5.92 4.66
C GLN A 61 -7.12 4.80 4.17
N LEU A 62 -5.84 5.10 4.02
CA LEU A 62 -4.82 4.08 3.81
C LEU A 62 -4.69 3.22 5.07
N PHE A 63 -4.09 2.04 4.93
CA PHE A 63 -3.78 1.15 6.04
C PHE A 63 -3.05 1.87 7.19
N THR A 64 -2.21 2.85 6.85
CA THR A 64 -1.43 3.66 7.79
C THR A 64 -2.17 4.87 8.35
N GLY A 65 -3.42 5.11 7.94
CA GLY A 65 -4.30 6.17 8.46
C GLY A 65 -4.20 7.53 7.74
N GLU A 66 -3.34 7.67 6.72
CA GLU A 66 -3.41 8.83 5.82
C GLU A 66 -4.74 8.85 5.06
N ARG A 67 -5.37 10.02 4.94
CA ARG A 67 -6.69 10.18 4.32
C ARG A 67 -6.61 10.25 2.80
N LEU A 68 -7.61 9.66 2.16
CA LEU A 68 -7.99 9.95 0.79
C LEU A 68 -9.10 11.01 0.82
N HIS A 69 -9.05 11.93 -0.13
CA HIS A 69 -9.87 13.14 -0.17
C HIS A 69 -10.96 13.08 -1.25
N THR A 70 -10.76 12.30 -2.32
CA THR A 70 -11.76 12.19 -3.38
C THR A 70 -12.32 10.79 -3.49
N ARG A 71 -13.56 10.70 -4.01
CA ARG A 71 -14.20 9.41 -4.33
C ARG A 71 -13.34 8.60 -5.30
N MET A 72 -12.70 9.25 -6.27
CA MET A 72 -11.82 8.58 -7.23
C MET A 72 -10.61 7.94 -6.54
N GLY A 73 -9.95 8.66 -5.63
CA GLY A 73 -8.84 8.12 -4.86
C GLY A 73 -9.25 6.91 -4.02
N ILE A 74 -10.41 7.00 -3.34
CA ILE A 74 -10.97 5.89 -2.56
C ILE A 74 -11.25 4.69 -3.47
N HIS A 75 -11.94 4.91 -4.61
CA HIS A 75 -12.24 3.85 -5.57
C HIS A 75 -10.99 3.16 -6.09
N THR A 76 -10.02 3.92 -6.60
CA THR A 76 -8.83 3.37 -7.22
C THR A 76 -7.94 2.66 -6.19
N VAL A 77 -7.62 3.31 -5.07
CA VAL A 77 -6.72 2.74 -4.06
C VAL A 77 -7.35 1.51 -3.42
N LEU A 78 -8.60 1.56 -3.00
CA LEU A 78 -9.24 0.41 -2.36
C LEU A 78 -9.40 -0.76 -3.34
N SER A 79 -9.74 -0.48 -4.61
CA SER A 79 -9.83 -1.55 -5.61
C SER A 79 -8.48 -2.23 -5.84
N LEU A 80 -7.40 -1.46 -5.97
CA LEU A 80 -6.04 -2.00 -6.10
C LEU A 80 -5.64 -2.86 -4.89
N GLU A 81 -5.96 -2.38 -3.69
CA GLU A 81 -5.70 -3.12 -2.45
C GLU A 81 -6.53 -4.41 -2.35
N VAL A 82 -7.76 -4.42 -2.85
CA VAL A 82 -8.58 -5.64 -2.98
C VAL A 82 -7.95 -6.62 -3.96
N CYS A 83 -7.52 -6.15 -5.14
CA CYS A 83 -6.84 -7.00 -6.13
C CYS A 83 -5.59 -7.64 -5.54
N ARG A 84 -4.75 -6.81 -4.90
CA ARG A 84 -3.54 -7.25 -4.19
C ARG A 84 -3.88 -8.30 -3.14
N ALA A 85 -4.86 -8.03 -2.28
CA ALA A 85 -5.28 -8.95 -1.24
C ALA A 85 -5.78 -10.29 -1.80
N ILE A 86 -6.56 -10.28 -2.87
CA ILE A 86 -7.01 -11.49 -3.56
C ILE A 86 -5.80 -12.31 -4.04
N LEU A 87 -4.85 -11.68 -4.74
CA LEU A 87 -3.67 -12.36 -5.27
C LEU A 87 -2.77 -12.94 -4.15
N SER A 88 -2.54 -12.17 -3.08
CA SER A 88 -1.79 -12.63 -1.89
C SER A 88 -2.41 -13.86 -1.23
N LEU A 89 -3.73 -13.94 -1.17
CA LEU A 89 -4.41 -15.03 -0.47
C LEU A 89 -4.33 -16.35 -1.21
N THR A 90 -4.39 -16.34 -2.54
CA THR A 90 -4.70 -17.53 -3.34
C THR A 90 -3.55 -18.00 -4.21
N GLY A 91 -2.56 -17.14 -4.44
CA GLY A 91 -1.75 -17.23 -5.64
C GLY A 91 -2.62 -17.07 -6.89
N PHE A 92 -2.03 -17.26 -8.07
CA PHE A 92 -2.76 -17.24 -9.33
C PHE A 92 -3.66 -18.48 -9.45
N GLN A 93 -4.95 -18.35 -9.13
CA GLN A 93 -5.95 -19.39 -9.36
C GLN A 93 -6.82 -19.07 -10.59
N ASP A 94 -7.09 -20.10 -11.40
CA ASP A 94 -7.74 -19.97 -12.71
C ASP A 94 -9.14 -19.32 -12.63
N ASP A 95 -9.88 -19.47 -11.53
CA ASP A 95 -11.26 -18.98 -11.40
C ASP A 95 -11.40 -17.45 -11.24
N LEU A 96 -10.29 -16.77 -10.95
CA LEU A 96 -10.22 -15.31 -10.86
C LEU A 96 -9.41 -14.68 -11.98
N LYS A 97 -8.75 -15.49 -12.81
CA LYS A 97 -7.91 -15.01 -13.89
C LYS A 97 -8.66 -14.08 -14.86
N PRO A 98 -9.88 -14.38 -15.33
CA PRO A 98 -10.60 -13.46 -16.22
C PRO A 98 -10.87 -12.08 -15.61
N MET A 99 -11.17 -12.03 -14.30
CA MET A 99 -11.38 -10.79 -13.56
C MET A 99 -10.07 -9.99 -13.46
N MET A 100 -8.96 -10.65 -13.15
CA MET A 100 -7.66 -9.99 -13.06
C MET A 100 -7.15 -9.51 -14.43
N ASP A 101 -7.32 -10.31 -15.48
CA ASP A 101 -6.95 -9.93 -16.85
C ASP A 101 -7.73 -8.68 -17.31
N GLU A 102 -9.02 -8.59 -16.95
CA GLU A 102 -9.84 -7.40 -17.23
C GLU A 102 -9.35 -6.16 -16.46
N ILE A 103 -9.02 -6.32 -15.18
CA ILE A 103 -8.48 -5.23 -14.35
C ILE A 103 -7.13 -4.76 -14.90
N ASP A 104 -6.27 -5.69 -15.28
CA ASP A 104 -4.97 -5.39 -15.85
C ASP A 104 -5.07 -4.64 -17.17
N ASP A 105 -6.03 -5.00 -18.02
CA ASP A 105 -6.25 -4.28 -19.27
C ASP A 105 -6.66 -2.83 -19.05
N ARG A 106 -7.52 -2.57 -18.06
CA ARG A 106 -7.93 -1.21 -17.67
C ARG A 106 -6.75 -0.41 -17.11
N LEU A 107 -5.96 -1.02 -16.23
CA LEU A 107 -4.82 -0.36 -15.57
C LEU A 107 -3.79 0.17 -16.55
N LYS A 108 -3.60 -0.45 -17.72
CA LYS A 108 -2.65 0.01 -18.75
C LYS A 108 -2.89 1.45 -19.21
N TYR A 109 -4.12 1.96 -19.06
CA TYR A 109 -4.50 3.30 -19.52
C TYR A 109 -4.52 4.34 -18.40
N GLU A 110 -4.32 3.93 -17.15
CA GLU A 110 -4.29 4.83 -16.00
C GLU A 110 -2.99 5.65 -15.98
N CYS A 111 -3.08 6.96 -15.74
CA CYS A 111 -1.92 7.86 -15.84
C CYS A 111 -0.83 7.57 -14.79
N TYR A 112 -1.22 7.10 -13.59
CA TYR A 112 -0.25 6.69 -12.57
C TYR A 112 0.46 5.39 -12.95
N VAL A 113 -0.08 4.57 -13.87
CA VAL A 113 0.51 3.33 -14.40
C VAL A 113 1.36 3.59 -15.64
N LYS A 114 0.82 4.33 -16.60
CA LYS A 114 1.45 4.57 -17.91
C LYS A 114 2.54 5.63 -17.82
N ASP A 115 2.23 6.75 -17.18
CA ASP A 115 3.05 7.97 -17.20
C ASP A 115 3.72 8.25 -15.84
N TYR A 116 3.56 7.35 -14.86
CA TYR A 116 4.06 7.51 -13.49
C TYR A 116 3.61 8.83 -12.85
N CYS A 117 2.38 9.27 -13.17
CA CYS A 117 1.81 10.50 -12.63
C CYS A 117 1.73 10.46 -11.09
N VAL A 118 2.18 11.53 -10.44
CA VAL A 118 2.14 11.71 -8.98
C VAL A 118 1.32 12.93 -8.55
N LEU A 119 0.58 13.54 -9.47
CA LEU A 119 -0.21 14.74 -9.17
C LEU A 119 -1.49 14.37 -8.40
N GLY A 120 -1.72 15.07 -7.28
CA GLY A 120 -2.87 14.84 -6.42
C GLY A 120 -2.91 13.41 -5.87
N GLU A 121 -4.05 12.73 -6.01
CA GLU A 121 -4.23 11.37 -5.51
C GLU A 121 -3.57 10.28 -6.39
N CYS A 122 -3.00 10.65 -7.55
CA CYS A 122 -2.21 9.71 -8.35
C CYS A 122 -0.99 9.19 -7.57
N ALA A 123 -0.42 9.97 -6.65
CA ALA A 123 0.65 9.50 -5.77
C ALA A 123 0.21 8.33 -4.86
N TYR A 124 -1.06 8.32 -4.43
CA TYR A 124 -1.63 7.28 -3.58
C TYR A 124 -1.95 6.03 -4.40
N ALA A 125 -2.58 6.23 -5.57
CA ALA A 125 -2.87 5.16 -6.51
C ALA A 125 -1.58 4.48 -7.02
N ALA A 126 -0.51 5.25 -7.28
CA ALA A 126 0.79 4.74 -7.67
C ALA A 126 1.38 3.80 -6.62
N LEU A 127 1.30 4.15 -5.33
CA LEU A 127 1.76 3.28 -4.24
C LEU A 127 0.91 2.02 -4.11
N ALA A 128 -0.43 2.13 -4.20
CA ALA A 128 -1.32 0.97 -4.17
C ALA A 128 -1.08 0.03 -5.37
N PHE A 129 -0.84 0.59 -6.55
CA PHE A 129 -0.52 -0.19 -7.75
C PHE A 129 0.87 -0.81 -7.67
N TRP A 130 1.85 -0.14 -7.06
CA TRP A 130 3.14 -0.75 -6.76
C TRP A 130 2.96 -1.97 -5.86
N ARG A 131 2.20 -1.88 -4.76
CA ARG A 131 1.92 -3.05 -3.92
C ARG A 131 1.21 -4.17 -4.68
N TYR A 132 0.27 -3.82 -5.56
CA TYR A 132 -0.36 -4.78 -6.48
C TYR A 132 0.67 -5.47 -7.38
N LEU A 133 1.59 -4.72 -7.99
CA LEU A 133 2.67 -5.26 -8.80
C LEU A 133 3.51 -6.29 -8.02
N LEU A 134 3.81 -6.06 -6.73
CA LEU A 134 4.62 -6.99 -5.93
C LEU A 134 4.04 -8.41 -5.85
N VAL A 135 2.72 -8.56 -6.03
CA VAL A 135 2.02 -9.86 -5.95
C VAL A 135 1.45 -10.32 -7.29
N SER A 136 1.51 -9.49 -8.34
CA SER A 136 1.00 -9.82 -9.67
C SER A 136 2.06 -10.42 -10.61
N ASP A 137 1.61 -10.92 -11.77
CA ASP A 137 2.39 -11.56 -12.83
C ASP A 137 2.59 -10.61 -14.03
N TRP A 138 2.57 -9.30 -13.79
CA TRP A 138 2.80 -8.30 -14.83
C TRP A 138 4.15 -8.51 -15.52
N PRO A 139 4.20 -8.60 -16.87
CA PRO A 139 5.42 -8.96 -17.60
C PRO A 139 6.62 -8.05 -17.34
N ASP A 140 6.38 -6.77 -17.06
CA ASP A 140 7.38 -5.73 -16.82
C ASP A 140 7.39 -5.24 -15.36
N ARG A 141 6.87 -6.06 -14.42
CA ARG A 141 6.75 -5.76 -12.99
C ARG A 141 8.00 -5.11 -12.40
N GLU A 142 9.16 -5.76 -12.54
CA GLU A 142 10.40 -5.30 -11.92
C GLU A 142 10.85 -3.94 -12.47
N VAL A 143 10.70 -3.75 -13.79
CA VAL A 143 11.02 -2.49 -14.46
C VAL A 143 10.11 -1.37 -13.97
N ARG A 144 8.81 -1.64 -13.83
CA ARG A 144 7.82 -0.67 -13.30
C ARG A 144 8.11 -0.30 -11.86
N VAL A 145 8.38 -1.28 -11.00
CA VAL A 145 8.75 -1.05 -9.60
C VAL A 145 9.99 -0.15 -9.51
N LEU A 146 11.04 -0.44 -10.29
CA LEU A 146 12.24 0.42 -10.32
C LEU A 146 11.93 1.84 -10.81
N ASN A 147 11.03 2.00 -11.78
CA ASN A 147 10.60 3.32 -12.21
C ASN A 147 9.83 4.08 -11.12
N TYR A 148 8.97 3.42 -10.33
CA TYR A 148 8.34 4.06 -9.17
C TYR A 148 9.35 4.47 -8.11
N VAL A 149 10.37 3.65 -7.83
CA VAL A 149 11.46 4.04 -6.91
C VAL A 149 12.20 5.28 -7.43
N ARG A 150 12.47 5.35 -8.74
CA ARG A 150 13.09 6.55 -9.37
C ARG A 150 12.18 7.78 -9.28
N THR A 151 10.89 7.64 -9.56
CA THR A 151 9.91 8.72 -9.43
C THR A 151 9.85 9.20 -7.99
N LEU A 152 9.86 8.29 -7.01
CA LEU A 152 9.90 8.63 -5.60
C LEU A 152 11.17 9.43 -5.26
N ARG A 153 12.35 8.97 -5.71
CA ARG A 153 13.63 9.67 -5.53
C ARG A 153 13.64 11.09 -6.10
N GLN A 154 13.05 11.30 -7.27
CA GLN A 154 12.93 12.62 -7.90
C GLN A 154 12.02 13.57 -7.11
N ASN A 155 11.15 13.02 -6.26
CA ASN A 155 10.22 13.78 -5.43
C ASN A 155 10.65 13.89 -3.97
N ARG A 156 11.91 13.60 -3.63
CA ARG A 156 12.44 13.84 -2.28
C ARG A 156 12.25 15.31 -1.87
N ASP A 157 11.83 15.53 -0.62
CA ASP A 157 11.62 16.88 -0.07
C ASP A 157 12.87 17.51 0.58
N GLY A 158 13.95 16.73 0.76
CA GLY A 158 15.18 17.16 1.41
C GLY A 158 15.20 16.97 2.93
N SER A 159 14.08 16.57 3.53
CA SER A 159 13.90 16.35 4.98
C SER A 159 13.64 14.89 5.36
N GLY A 160 13.92 13.95 4.45
CA GLY A 160 13.65 12.53 4.66
C GLY A 160 12.22 12.12 4.30
N GLY A 161 11.42 13.01 3.71
CA GLY A 161 10.12 12.69 3.13
C GLY A 161 10.12 12.87 1.61
N TRP A 162 8.92 12.73 1.03
CA TRP A 162 8.70 12.88 -0.39
C TRP A 162 7.50 13.79 -0.64
N LYS A 163 7.64 14.71 -1.58
CA LYS A 163 6.57 15.58 -2.06
C LYS A 163 5.46 14.73 -2.65
N HIS A 164 4.21 15.11 -2.41
CA HIS A 164 2.98 14.46 -2.90
C HIS A 164 2.64 13.09 -2.30
N PHE A 165 3.63 12.32 -1.84
CA PHE A 165 3.40 10.96 -1.34
C PHE A 165 3.01 10.92 0.14
N PRO A 166 2.07 10.03 0.53
CA PRO A 166 1.75 9.78 1.94
C PRO A 166 2.93 9.09 2.65
N PHE A 167 3.53 9.78 3.63
CA PHE A 167 4.81 9.38 4.23
C PHE A 167 4.82 7.95 4.79
N TYR A 168 3.86 7.59 5.66
CA TYR A 168 3.88 6.28 6.33
C TYR A 168 3.49 5.16 5.38
N PHE A 169 2.54 5.41 4.48
CA PHE A 169 2.18 4.42 3.47
C PHE A 169 3.33 4.17 2.47
N THR A 170 4.09 5.22 2.12
CA THR A 170 5.31 5.08 1.31
C THR A 170 6.34 4.19 2.00
N LEU A 171 6.61 4.44 3.28
CA LEU A 171 7.52 3.58 4.06
C LEU A 171 7.04 2.13 4.06
N PHE A 172 5.74 1.91 4.25
CA PHE A 172 5.15 0.57 4.23
C PHE A 172 5.40 -0.14 2.89
N VAL A 173 5.14 0.52 1.75
CA VAL A 173 5.39 -0.03 0.40
C VAL A 173 6.87 -0.34 0.17
N LEU A 174 7.76 0.55 0.62
CA LEU A 174 9.21 0.35 0.48
C LEU A 174 9.72 -0.86 1.29
N GLN A 175 9.13 -1.13 2.46
CA GLN A 175 9.46 -2.29 3.28
C GLN A 175 9.10 -3.61 2.59
N GLU A 176 7.95 -3.64 1.90
CA GLU A 176 7.50 -4.81 1.14
C GLU A 176 8.32 -5.06 -0.13
N THR A 177 8.90 -4.01 -0.73
CA THR A 177 9.55 -4.11 -2.05
C THR A 177 10.86 -4.90 -2.04
N GLN A 178 11.58 -4.96 -0.92
CA GLN A 178 12.83 -5.74 -0.73
C GLN A 178 13.97 -5.51 -1.74
N LEU A 179 13.87 -4.54 -2.66
CA LEU A 179 14.95 -4.18 -3.60
C LEU A 179 16.02 -3.29 -2.94
N PRO A 180 17.28 -3.35 -3.39
CA PRO A 180 18.35 -2.45 -2.92
C PRO A 180 17.98 -0.97 -3.02
N GLU A 181 17.40 -0.54 -4.14
CA GLU A 181 17.01 0.85 -4.38
C GLU A 181 15.89 1.31 -3.42
N ALA A 182 14.98 0.40 -3.05
CA ALA A 182 13.97 0.70 -2.03
C ALA A 182 14.61 0.86 -0.63
N ARG A 183 15.65 0.08 -0.31
CA ARG A 183 16.42 0.26 0.93
C ARG A 183 17.17 1.58 0.97
N GLU A 184 17.64 2.08 -0.16
CA GLU A 184 18.25 3.43 -0.24
C GLU A 184 17.22 4.52 0.08
N GLU A 185 15.98 4.40 -0.40
CA GLU A 185 14.91 5.34 -0.05
C GLU A 185 14.51 5.23 1.43
N LEU A 186 14.46 4.02 2.01
CA LEU A 186 14.27 3.84 3.45
C LEU A 186 15.40 4.50 4.27
N ALA A 187 16.64 4.37 3.82
CA ALA A 187 17.79 5.01 4.46
C ALA A 187 17.72 6.54 4.36
N TYR A 188 17.29 7.08 3.21
CA TYR A 188 17.02 8.51 3.06
C TYR A 188 15.95 9.01 4.03
N ALA A 189 14.90 8.21 4.29
CA ALA A 189 13.81 8.59 5.18
C ALA A 189 14.10 8.43 6.68
N LEU A 190 15.24 7.86 7.03
CA LEU A 190 15.59 7.55 8.42
C LEU A 190 15.54 8.76 9.38
N PRO A 191 16.08 9.96 9.04
CA PRO A 191 16.02 11.12 9.94
C PRO A 191 14.57 11.55 10.26
N ALA A 192 13.70 11.50 9.26
CA ALA A 192 12.27 11.76 9.45
C ALA A 192 11.65 10.67 10.35
N CYS A 193 12.00 9.40 10.13
CA CYS A 193 11.50 8.30 10.96
C CYS A 193 11.85 8.48 12.45
N GLN A 194 13.10 8.87 12.74
CA GLN A 194 13.56 9.14 14.11
C GLN A 194 12.82 10.30 14.77
N THR A 195 12.52 11.34 13.99
CA THR A 195 11.76 12.50 14.47
C THR A 195 10.29 12.14 14.74
N HIS A 196 9.69 11.32 13.88
CA HIS A 196 8.27 11.00 13.95
C HIS A 196 7.95 9.97 15.05
N LEU A 197 8.82 8.98 15.26
CA LEU A 197 8.59 7.87 16.19
C LEU A 197 8.21 8.28 17.63
N PRO A 198 8.93 9.20 18.32
CA PRO A 198 8.55 9.64 19.66
C PRO A 198 7.30 10.55 19.66
N ASN A 199 6.94 11.14 18.52
CA ASN A 199 5.92 12.18 18.38
C ASN A 199 4.60 11.67 17.77
N LEU A 200 4.39 10.34 17.70
CA LEU A 200 3.17 9.76 17.15
C LEU A 200 1.94 10.05 18.03
N VAL A 201 1.22 11.13 17.69
CA VAL A 201 -0.09 11.48 18.26
C VAL A 201 -1.19 11.16 17.23
N ILE A 202 -1.63 9.90 17.23
CA ILE A 202 -2.71 9.41 16.37
C ILE A 202 -3.50 8.32 17.13
N ARG A 203 -4.76 8.12 16.77
CA ARG A 203 -5.62 7.07 17.35
C ARG A 203 -5.22 5.68 16.90
N GLU A 204 -5.59 4.67 17.69
CA GLU A 204 -5.56 3.28 17.23
C GLU A 204 -6.58 3.06 16.09
N PRO A 205 -6.34 2.08 15.20
CA PRO A 205 -5.17 1.17 15.16
C PRO A 205 -3.92 1.77 14.49
N PHE A 206 -4.02 2.98 13.92
CA PHE A 206 -2.96 3.56 13.10
C PHE A 206 -1.68 3.86 13.87
N ARG A 207 -1.79 4.17 15.16
CA ARG A 207 -0.63 4.40 16.03
C ARG A 207 0.25 3.15 16.10
N THR A 208 -0.34 1.99 16.35
CA THR A 208 0.38 0.71 16.37
C THR A 208 1.03 0.42 15.03
N ARG A 209 0.26 0.53 13.93
CA ARG A 209 0.75 0.28 12.56
C ARG A 209 1.93 1.20 12.19
N ARG A 210 1.81 2.51 12.42
CA ARG A 210 2.88 3.50 12.15
C ARG A 210 4.10 3.25 13.02
N LYS A 211 3.93 2.90 14.29
CA LYS A 211 5.05 2.58 15.18
C LYS A 211 5.85 1.37 14.69
N MET A 212 5.17 0.32 14.21
CA MET A 212 5.83 -0.85 13.61
C MET A 212 6.66 -0.46 12.38
N ILE A 213 6.06 0.29 11.46
CA ILE A 213 6.72 0.78 10.23
C ILE A 213 7.97 1.59 10.58
N LEU A 214 7.85 2.57 11.48
CA LEU A 214 8.97 3.43 11.87
C LEU A 214 10.08 2.65 12.58
N ASN A 215 9.73 1.74 13.49
CA ASN A 215 10.69 0.90 14.19
C ASN A 215 11.50 0.04 13.22
N TYR A 216 10.85 -0.53 12.19
CA TYR A 216 11.56 -1.26 11.15
C TYR A 216 12.60 -0.36 10.47
N CYS A 217 12.21 0.84 10.01
CA CYS A 217 13.13 1.78 9.37
C CYS A 217 14.33 2.12 10.25
N VAL A 218 14.11 2.38 11.54
CA VAL A 218 15.18 2.69 12.49
C VAL A 218 16.09 1.48 12.75
N SER A 219 15.53 0.27 12.73
CA SER A 219 16.31 -0.96 12.92
C SER A 219 17.27 -1.29 11.77
N LEU A 220 17.07 -0.70 10.59
CA LEU A 220 17.97 -0.86 9.43
C LEU A 220 19.33 -0.17 9.63
N LEU A 221 19.52 0.59 10.71
CA LEU A 221 20.81 1.14 11.08
C LEU A 221 21.84 0.02 11.30
N PRO A 222 23.03 0.08 10.66
CA PRO A 222 24.16 -0.68 11.12
C PRO A 222 24.42 -0.31 12.58
N LYS A 223 24.39 -1.29 13.50
CA LYS A 223 24.63 -1.07 14.94
C LYS A 223 25.90 -0.25 15.24
N ALA A 224 26.86 -0.22 14.32
CA ALA A 224 28.12 0.52 14.43
C ALA A 224 28.02 2.06 14.32
N ARG A 225 26.89 2.65 13.91
CA ARG A 225 26.76 4.12 13.80
C ARG A 225 26.13 4.81 15.01
N VAL A 226 25.59 4.06 15.97
CA VAL A 226 24.98 4.66 17.18
C VAL A 226 26.04 5.09 18.21
N ASP A 227 27.23 4.49 18.18
CA ASP A 227 28.35 4.83 19.06
C ASP A 227 29.07 6.13 18.66
N ALA A 228 28.92 6.57 17.39
CA ALA A 228 29.57 7.78 16.89
C ALA A 228 28.80 9.07 17.22
N TRP A 229 27.52 8.97 17.62
CA TRP A 229 26.70 10.14 18.00
C TRP A 229 26.57 10.31 19.52
N SER A 230 26.95 9.30 20.29
CA SER A 230 27.03 9.35 21.76
C SER A 230 28.41 9.78 22.28
N LEU A 231 29.40 9.89 21.39
CA LEU A 231 30.68 10.55 21.65
C LEU A 231 30.65 11.89 20.92
N GLY A 232 30.26 12.95 21.62
CA GLY A 232 30.42 14.31 21.11
C GLY A 232 31.90 14.63 20.87
N ILE A 233 32.36 14.36 19.65
CA ILE A 233 33.64 14.79 19.07
C ILE A 233 33.32 15.48 17.75
#